data_AF-A0AAP8G3M3-F1
#
_entry.id   AF-A0AAP8G3M3-F1
#
_cell.length_a   1.000
_cell.length_b   1.000
_cell.length_c   1.000
_cell.angle_alpha   90.00
_cell.angle_beta   90.00
_cell.angle_gamma   90.00
#
_symmetry.space_group_name_H-M   'P 1'
#
loop_
_entity.id
_entity.type
_entity.pdbx_description
1 polymer ?
#
loop_
_entity_poly.entity_id
_entity_poly.type
_entity_poly.pdbx_seq_one_letter_code
_entity_poly.pdbx_strand_id
1 'polypeptide(L)'
;MATPLTLLASAGSKRVRLMQAARAQLRLPPAQVLEWRDWLARPALLADALRQPGLLKIEPPGDDPSAHFLLLQAGWRRLDRAPVRAPEHGELLAMDAWFAGFASAMQDLAGQLAALPHIRVFNAPAEIVRMTDKLACQRHLAAHGVAIPALLGPVHGYEHLQALLRQHDLDRVYLKPRYGSSASGVVAYRRNKAGRQQATTSAALQHGDGAARLFNVKRMARYDTRHDIAALVDALAAQELYAETWLNKPRCGDSHYDLRVVTLAGQPAHRVARIGQHMMTNLHLDNRRGEASGLLNAADLEALEAAAAQAARAFPASHVTGYDLVVRQGQAHVLEANAFGDLLPGLLWQGADTYAAQLTQLTHA
;
A
#
# COMPACT_ATOMS: atom_id res chain seq x y z
N MET A 1 33.63 -9.08 -5.65
CA MET A 1 32.62 -9.51 -6.65
C MET A 1 31.33 -8.77 -6.37
N ALA A 2 30.58 -8.35 -7.39
CA ALA A 2 29.29 -7.68 -7.18
C ALA A 2 28.28 -8.68 -6.58
N THR A 3 27.56 -8.26 -5.53
CA THR A 3 26.56 -9.11 -4.86
C THR A 3 25.44 -9.47 -5.84
N PRO A 4 25.17 -10.78 -6.07
CA PRO A 4 24.03 -11.22 -6.87
C PRO A 4 22.71 -10.69 -6.29
N LEU A 5 21.77 -10.34 -7.17
CA LEU A 5 20.42 -9.95 -6.78
C LEU A 5 19.41 -10.83 -7.49
N THR A 6 18.52 -11.44 -6.73
CA THR A 6 17.33 -12.14 -7.22
C THR A 6 16.08 -11.32 -6.90
N LEU A 7 15.21 -11.16 -7.88
CA LEU A 7 13.91 -10.50 -7.75
C LEU A 7 12.81 -11.56 -7.74
N LEU A 8 12.03 -11.64 -6.66
CA LEU A 8 10.74 -12.35 -6.68
C LEU A 8 9.69 -11.34 -7.17
N ALA A 9 9.37 -11.40 -8.46
CA ALA A 9 8.66 -10.32 -9.17
C ALA A 9 7.93 -10.83 -10.41
N SER A 10 7.04 -10.01 -10.97
CA SER A 10 6.51 -10.24 -12.33
C SER A 10 7.50 -9.68 -13.37
N ALA A 11 8.03 -10.51 -14.27
CA ALA A 11 9.15 -10.11 -15.15
C ALA A 11 8.81 -8.92 -16.06
N GLY A 12 7.55 -8.83 -16.52
CA GLY A 12 7.04 -7.73 -17.33
C GLY A 12 6.75 -6.43 -16.56
N SER A 13 6.94 -6.39 -15.24
CA SER A 13 6.59 -5.24 -14.42
C SER A 13 7.50 -4.03 -14.67
N LYS A 14 6.96 -2.83 -14.41
CA LYS A 14 7.77 -1.59 -14.42
C LYS A 14 8.90 -1.63 -13.39
N ARG A 15 8.67 -2.32 -12.27
CA ARG A 15 9.60 -2.43 -11.14
C ARG A 15 10.85 -3.23 -11.51
N VAL A 16 10.67 -4.36 -12.20
CA VAL A 16 11.80 -5.13 -12.75
C VAL A 16 12.61 -4.29 -13.73
N ARG A 17 11.96 -3.59 -14.67
CA ARG A 17 12.66 -2.73 -15.64
C ARG A 17 13.50 -1.64 -14.97
N LEU A 18 12.95 -0.94 -13.98
CA LEU A 18 13.66 0.12 -13.27
C LEU A 18 14.81 -0.42 -12.43
N MET A 19 14.64 -1.57 -11.77
CA MET A 19 15.72 -2.21 -11.04
C MET A 19 16.86 -2.63 -11.99
N GLN A 20 16.55 -3.23 -13.14
CA GLN A 20 17.58 -3.59 -14.13
C GLN A 20 18.30 -2.35 -14.67
N ALA A 21 17.58 -1.26 -14.95
CA ALA A 21 18.17 0.01 -15.37
C ALA A 21 19.12 0.59 -14.32
N ALA A 22 18.71 0.60 -13.04
CA ALA A 22 19.56 1.06 -11.94
C ALA A 22 20.83 0.21 -11.79
N ARG A 23 20.72 -1.12 -11.93
CA ARG A 23 21.90 -2.00 -11.92
C ARG A 23 22.85 -1.73 -13.08
N ALA A 24 22.31 -1.53 -14.28
CA ALA A 24 23.11 -1.17 -15.45
C ALA A 24 23.83 0.17 -15.26
N GLN A 25 23.14 1.20 -14.74
CA GLN A 25 23.74 2.50 -14.40
C GLN A 25 24.89 2.36 -13.39
N LEU A 26 24.73 1.49 -12.40
CA LEU A 26 25.75 1.18 -11.40
C LEU A 26 26.81 0.16 -11.87
N ARG A 27 26.77 -0.28 -13.13
CA ARG A 27 27.66 -1.31 -13.72
C ARG A 27 27.65 -2.63 -12.94
N LEU A 28 26.50 -2.99 -12.37
CA LEU A 28 26.26 -4.26 -11.70
C LEU A 28 25.73 -5.30 -12.69
N PRO A 29 26.02 -6.61 -12.50
CA PRO A 29 25.41 -7.67 -13.30
C PRO A 29 23.87 -7.61 -13.21
N PRO A 30 23.12 -7.94 -14.28
CA PRO A 30 21.66 -7.99 -14.24
C PRO A 30 21.13 -8.82 -13.07
N ALA A 31 20.00 -8.42 -12.50
CA ALA A 31 19.33 -9.22 -11.48
C ALA A 31 18.69 -10.46 -12.12
N GLN A 32 18.74 -11.60 -11.42
CA GLN A 32 17.92 -12.76 -11.75
C GLN A 32 16.46 -12.45 -11.41
N VAL A 33 15.52 -12.91 -12.23
CA VAL A 33 14.08 -12.81 -11.95
C VAL A 33 13.54 -14.21 -11.69
N LEU A 34 12.96 -14.41 -10.52
CA LEU A 34 12.12 -15.55 -10.18
C LEU A 34 10.66 -15.08 -10.24
N GLU A 35 9.90 -15.61 -11.18
CA GLU A 35 8.50 -15.23 -11.38
C GLU A 35 7.62 -15.72 -10.23
N TRP A 36 6.72 -14.86 -9.74
CA TRP A 36 5.78 -15.22 -8.67
C TRP A 36 4.96 -16.46 -9.01
N ARG A 37 4.41 -16.55 -10.23
CA ARG A 37 3.61 -17.70 -10.66
C ARG A 37 4.39 -19.02 -10.60
N ASP A 38 5.68 -18.99 -10.95
CA ASP A 38 6.51 -20.18 -11.03
C ASP A 38 6.89 -20.67 -9.64
N TRP A 39 7.26 -19.75 -8.75
CA TRP A 39 7.56 -20.08 -7.36
C TRP A 39 6.31 -20.54 -6.60
N LEU A 40 5.16 -19.89 -6.80
CA LEU A 40 3.90 -20.34 -6.19
C LEU A 40 3.50 -21.76 -6.67
N ALA A 41 3.74 -22.09 -7.94
CA ALA A 41 3.47 -23.42 -8.47
C ALA A 41 4.53 -24.46 -8.05
N ARG A 42 5.79 -24.04 -7.90
CA ARG A 42 6.94 -24.89 -7.56
C ARG A 42 7.86 -24.19 -6.55
N PRO A 43 7.54 -24.25 -5.24
CA PRO A 43 8.30 -23.54 -4.21
C PRO A 43 9.80 -23.87 -4.18
N ALA A 44 10.17 -25.11 -4.55
CA ALA A 44 11.55 -25.58 -4.62
C ALA A 44 12.47 -24.72 -5.52
N LEU A 45 11.92 -23.98 -6.49
CA LEU A 45 12.69 -23.08 -7.37
C LEU A 45 13.43 -21.98 -6.61
N LEU A 46 12.97 -21.62 -5.40
CA LEU A 46 13.61 -20.59 -4.60
C LEU A 46 15.03 -20.99 -4.18
N ALA A 47 15.23 -22.23 -3.74
CA ALA A 47 16.53 -22.73 -3.29
C ALA A 47 17.56 -22.73 -4.42
N ASP A 48 17.13 -23.07 -5.64
CA ASP A 48 17.97 -22.99 -6.83
C ASP A 48 18.31 -21.56 -7.23
N ALA A 49 17.32 -20.65 -7.19
CA ALA A 49 17.52 -19.23 -7.50
C ALA A 49 18.38 -18.47 -6.46
N LEU A 50 18.51 -19.03 -5.26
CA LEU A 50 19.25 -18.43 -4.13
C LEU A 50 20.42 -19.31 -3.67
N ARG A 51 20.99 -20.12 -4.57
CA ARG A 51 22.07 -21.05 -4.25
C ARG A 51 23.36 -20.37 -3.77
N GLN A 52 23.64 -19.16 -4.24
CA GLN A 52 24.84 -18.40 -3.89
C GLN A 52 24.52 -17.27 -2.90
N PRO A 53 25.48 -16.85 -2.05
CA PRO A 53 25.35 -15.64 -1.23
C PRO A 53 24.89 -14.45 -2.06
N GLY A 54 23.88 -13.73 -1.59
CA GLY A 54 23.24 -12.71 -2.41
C GLY A 54 22.10 -11.98 -1.72
N LEU A 55 21.41 -11.17 -2.52
CA LEU A 55 20.29 -10.36 -2.10
C LEU A 55 18.99 -10.92 -2.71
N LEU A 56 17.90 -10.89 -1.93
CA LEU A 56 16.54 -11.11 -2.43
C LEU A 56 15.73 -9.83 -2.26
N LYS A 57 15.11 -9.37 -3.36
CA LYS A 57 14.08 -8.32 -3.30
C LYS A 57 12.75 -8.89 -3.76
N ILE A 58 11.73 -8.67 -2.95
CA ILE A 58 10.36 -9.07 -3.22
C ILE A 58 9.63 -7.85 -3.78
N GLU A 59 9.00 -8.01 -4.94
CA GLU A 59 8.14 -7.01 -5.57
C GLU A 59 6.67 -7.48 -5.51
N PRO A 60 5.69 -6.58 -5.62
CA PRO A 60 4.28 -6.96 -5.51
C PRO A 60 3.89 -7.96 -6.63
N PRO A 61 3.08 -8.99 -6.33
CA PRO A 61 2.63 -9.98 -7.31
C PRO A 61 1.52 -9.49 -8.25
N GLY A 62 0.98 -8.29 -8.01
CA GLY A 62 -0.27 -7.81 -8.63
C GLY A 62 -0.24 -7.56 -10.14
N ASP A 63 0.94 -7.55 -10.76
CA ASP A 63 1.08 -7.37 -12.22
C ASP A 63 0.90 -8.68 -13.00
N ASP A 64 0.74 -9.83 -12.33
CA ASP A 64 0.56 -11.15 -12.95
C ASP A 64 -0.80 -11.78 -12.56
N PRO A 65 -1.76 -11.86 -13.50
CA PRO A 65 -3.06 -12.49 -13.26
C PRO A 65 -2.97 -13.96 -12.81
N SER A 66 -1.94 -14.69 -13.25
CA SER A 66 -1.75 -16.10 -12.88
C SER A 66 -1.33 -16.22 -11.42
N ALA A 67 -0.36 -15.39 -10.99
CA ALA A 67 0.04 -15.30 -9.60
C ALA A 67 -1.14 -14.85 -8.72
N HIS A 68 -1.89 -13.84 -9.16
CA HIS A 68 -3.09 -13.37 -8.45
C HIS A 68 -4.10 -14.51 -8.23
N PHE A 69 -4.38 -15.31 -9.26
CA PHE A 69 -5.31 -16.44 -9.16
C PHE A 69 -4.80 -17.56 -8.25
N LEU A 70 -3.50 -17.90 -8.31
CA LEU A 70 -2.89 -18.88 -7.40
C LEU A 70 -3.00 -18.45 -5.93
N LEU A 71 -2.77 -17.17 -5.65
CA LEU A 71 -2.93 -16.59 -4.31
C LEU A 71 -4.40 -16.65 -3.86
N LEU A 72 -5.36 -16.29 -4.71
CA LEU A 72 -6.79 -16.43 -4.41
C LEU A 72 -7.16 -17.87 -4.06
N GLN A 73 -6.72 -18.85 -4.86
CA GLN A 73 -6.99 -20.26 -4.60
C GLN A 73 -6.42 -20.73 -3.27
N ALA A 74 -5.17 -20.36 -2.97
CA ALA A 74 -4.56 -20.66 -1.67
C ALA A 74 -5.35 -20.04 -0.52
N GLY A 75 -5.80 -18.80 -0.70
CA GLY A 75 -6.64 -18.06 0.22
C GLY A 75 -7.98 -18.72 0.52
N TRP A 76 -8.71 -19.13 -0.51
CA TRP A 76 -9.98 -19.84 -0.34
C TRP A 76 -9.81 -21.14 0.44
N ARG A 77 -8.79 -21.94 0.12
CA ARG A 77 -8.46 -23.15 0.89
C ARG A 77 -8.13 -22.81 2.34
N ARG A 78 -7.36 -21.74 2.57
CA ARG A 78 -6.90 -21.34 3.91
C ARG A 78 -8.03 -20.83 4.80
N LEU A 79 -9.04 -20.19 4.20
CA LEU A 79 -10.21 -19.64 4.87
C LEU A 79 -11.41 -20.60 4.88
N ASP A 80 -11.27 -21.80 4.33
CA ASP A 80 -12.36 -22.76 4.13
C ASP A 80 -13.58 -22.16 3.40
N ARG A 81 -13.31 -21.42 2.32
CA ARG A 81 -14.33 -20.77 1.49
C ARG A 81 -14.44 -21.42 0.12
N ALA A 82 -15.66 -21.50 -0.39
CA ALA A 82 -15.89 -21.91 -1.77
C ALA A 82 -15.21 -20.92 -2.74
N PRO A 83 -14.57 -21.41 -3.82
CA PRO A 83 -14.06 -20.55 -4.87
C PRO A 83 -15.17 -19.67 -5.45
N VAL A 84 -14.86 -18.39 -5.66
CA VAL A 84 -15.68 -17.49 -6.47
C VAL A 84 -15.02 -17.31 -7.83
N ARG A 85 -15.74 -16.69 -8.77
CA ARG A 85 -15.13 -16.34 -10.05
C ARG A 85 -13.91 -15.42 -9.84
N ALA A 86 -12.97 -15.47 -10.79
CA ALA A 86 -11.86 -14.53 -10.79
C ALA A 86 -12.39 -13.08 -10.87
N PRO A 87 -11.79 -12.13 -10.14
CA PRO A 87 -12.10 -10.71 -10.29
C PRO A 87 -11.86 -10.25 -11.72
N GLU A 88 -12.76 -9.44 -12.25
CA GLU A 88 -12.49 -8.71 -13.49
C GLU A 88 -11.45 -7.61 -13.26
N HIS A 89 -10.89 -7.05 -14.35
CA HIS A 89 -9.90 -5.98 -14.23
C HIS A 89 -10.47 -4.80 -13.42
N GLY A 90 -9.80 -4.47 -12.31
CA GLY A 90 -10.21 -3.39 -11.41
C GLY A 90 -11.32 -3.75 -10.43
N GLU A 91 -11.86 -4.96 -10.45
CA GLU A 91 -12.92 -5.38 -9.53
C GLU A 91 -12.40 -5.62 -8.10
N LEU A 92 -13.16 -5.19 -7.10
CA LEU A 92 -12.89 -5.41 -5.68
C LEU A 92 -13.66 -6.64 -5.22
N LEU A 93 -13.02 -7.81 -5.35
CA LEU A 93 -13.62 -9.09 -5.02
C LEU A 93 -12.62 -10.01 -4.34
N ALA A 94 -13.08 -10.68 -3.28
CA ALA A 94 -12.33 -11.68 -2.50
C ALA A 94 -10.98 -11.16 -1.99
N MET A 95 -10.93 -9.89 -1.58
CA MET A 95 -9.68 -9.25 -1.11
C MET A 95 -9.11 -9.93 0.14
N ASP A 96 -9.97 -10.44 1.01
CA ASP A 96 -9.60 -11.21 2.20
C ASP A 96 -8.98 -12.56 1.84
N ALA A 97 -9.55 -13.28 0.87
CA ALA A 97 -8.99 -14.52 0.36
C ALA A 97 -7.63 -14.26 -0.31
N TRP A 98 -7.53 -13.25 -1.18
CA TRP A 98 -6.27 -12.90 -1.81
C TRP A 98 -5.19 -12.60 -0.76
N PHE A 99 -5.53 -11.81 0.27
CA PHE A 99 -4.59 -11.50 1.35
C PHE A 99 -4.22 -12.73 2.17
N ALA A 100 -5.17 -13.62 2.48
CA ALA A 100 -4.88 -14.86 3.20
C ALA A 100 -3.91 -15.77 2.41
N GLY A 101 -4.09 -15.87 1.09
CA GLY A 101 -3.16 -16.59 0.22
C GLY A 101 -1.78 -15.93 0.13
N PHE A 102 -1.75 -14.60 0.01
CA PHE A 102 -0.51 -13.82 0.03
C PHE A 102 0.24 -14.00 1.35
N ALA A 103 -0.43 -13.87 2.49
CA ALA A 103 0.15 -14.06 3.81
C ALA A 103 0.70 -15.48 4.00
N SER A 104 -0.01 -16.51 3.53
CA SER A 104 0.45 -17.89 3.53
C SER A 104 1.73 -18.05 2.69
N ALA A 105 1.74 -17.53 1.47
CA ALA A 105 2.93 -17.59 0.62
C ALA A 105 4.13 -16.89 1.29
N MET A 106 3.92 -15.73 1.90
CA MET A 106 4.98 -15.01 2.61
C MET A 106 5.49 -15.76 3.86
N GLN A 107 4.63 -16.53 4.54
CA GLN A 107 5.05 -17.45 5.61
C GLN A 107 5.91 -18.58 5.06
N ASP A 108 5.50 -19.21 3.95
CA ASP A 108 6.29 -20.26 3.29
C ASP A 108 7.64 -19.75 2.79
N LEU A 109 7.67 -18.51 2.27
CA LEU A 109 8.89 -17.82 1.87
C LEU A 109 9.82 -17.59 3.06
N ALA A 110 9.29 -17.10 4.18
CA ALA A 110 10.07 -16.92 5.40
C ALA A 110 10.64 -18.25 5.92
N GLY A 111 9.86 -19.33 5.88
CA GLY A 111 10.32 -20.67 6.26
C GLY A 111 11.46 -21.18 5.39
N GLN A 112 11.38 -20.98 4.06
CA GLN A 112 12.48 -21.34 3.16
C GLN A 112 13.73 -20.48 3.36
N LEU A 113 13.56 -19.17 3.59
CA LEU A 113 14.67 -18.25 3.84
C LEU A 113 15.41 -18.53 5.15
N ALA A 114 14.73 -19.09 6.16
CA ALA A 114 15.38 -19.51 7.40
C ALA A 114 16.46 -20.60 7.17
N ALA A 115 16.33 -21.39 6.10
CA ALA A 115 17.33 -22.37 5.67
C ALA A 115 18.44 -21.78 4.76
N LEU A 116 18.36 -20.48 4.43
CA LEU A 116 19.27 -19.78 3.52
C LEU A 116 19.89 -18.53 4.19
N PRO A 117 20.66 -18.68 5.28
CA PRO A 117 21.18 -17.55 6.06
C PRO A 117 22.18 -16.68 5.30
N HIS A 118 22.72 -17.16 4.18
CA HIS A 118 23.59 -16.40 3.26
C HIS A 118 22.82 -15.40 2.38
N ILE A 119 21.49 -15.38 2.46
CA ILE A 119 20.64 -14.46 1.70
C ILE A 119 20.19 -13.31 2.59
N ARG A 120 20.52 -12.08 2.16
CA ARG A 120 19.98 -10.86 2.75
C ARG A 120 18.73 -10.44 1.98
N VAL A 121 17.60 -10.34 2.67
CA VAL A 121 16.36 -9.79 2.08
C VAL A 121 16.37 -8.27 2.15
N PHE A 122 15.80 -7.60 1.14
CA PHE A 122 15.55 -6.17 1.23
C PHE A 122 14.54 -5.88 2.33
N ASN A 123 13.38 -6.53 2.26
CA ASN A 123 12.33 -6.40 3.27
C ASN A 123 11.91 -7.79 3.74
N ALA A 124 11.79 -7.97 5.05
CA ALA A 124 11.38 -9.22 5.64
C ALA A 124 9.94 -9.58 5.23
N PRO A 125 9.66 -10.85 4.87
CA PRO A 125 8.31 -11.25 4.46
C PRO A 125 7.21 -10.90 5.46
N ALA A 126 7.48 -11.05 6.76
CA ALA A 126 6.52 -10.73 7.82
C ALA A 126 6.16 -9.23 7.87
N GLU A 127 7.11 -8.34 7.62
CA GLU A 127 6.87 -6.89 7.60
C GLU A 127 6.15 -6.45 6.32
N ILE A 128 6.43 -7.10 5.18
CA ILE A 128 5.67 -6.91 3.94
C ILE A 128 4.19 -7.27 4.16
N VAL A 129 3.91 -8.42 4.79
CA VAL A 129 2.54 -8.82 5.15
C VAL A 129 1.91 -7.80 6.09
N ARG A 130 2.64 -7.34 7.12
CA ARG A 130 2.15 -6.33 8.06
C ARG A 130 1.74 -5.04 7.35
N MET A 131 2.57 -4.54 6.44
CA MET A 131 2.29 -3.32 5.67
C MET A 131 1.17 -3.48 4.63
N THR A 132 0.89 -4.70 4.19
CA THR A 132 -0.18 -4.99 3.22
C THR A 132 -1.58 -5.03 3.86
N ASP A 133 -1.66 -5.34 5.16
CA ASP A 133 -2.89 -5.18 5.95
C ASP A 133 -2.96 -3.78 6.55
N LYS A 134 -3.73 -2.87 5.93
CA LYS A 134 -3.78 -1.46 6.35
C LYS A 134 -4.21 -1.26 7.80
N LEU A 135 -5.18 -2.04 8.29
CA LEU A 135 -5.68 -1.87 9.65
C LEU A 135 -4.65 -2.39 10.66
N ALA A 136 -4.04 -3.56 10.40
CA ALA A 136 -2.99 -4.09 11.27
C ALA A 136 -1.71 -3.23 11.22
N CYS A 137 -1.38 -2.67 10.05
CA CYS A 137 -0.29 -1.74 9.85
C CYS A 137 -0.48 -0.47 10.66
N GLN A 138 -1.66 0.16 10.58
CA GLN A 138 -1.95 1.37 11.33
C GLN A 138 -1.87 1.13 12.85
N ARG A 139 -2.45 0.02 13.34
CA ARG A 139 -2.31 -0.37 14.75
C ARG A 139 -0.86 -0.57 15.16
N HIS A 140 -0.05 -1.17 14.29
CA HIS A 140 1.38 -1.40 14.53
C HIS A 140 2.15 -0.08 14.61
N LEU A 141 1.93 0.84 13.68
CA LEU A 141 2.51 2.18 13.70
C LEU A 141 2.15 2.94 14.99
N ALA A 142 0.88 2.95 15.36
CA ALA A 142 0.42 3.58 16.60
C ALA A 142 1.09 2.99 17.85
N ALA A 143 1.24 1.66 17.91
CA ALA A 143 1.94 0.98 19.01
C ALA A 143 3.44 1.35 19.09
N HIS A 144 4.04 1.84 18.00
CA HIS A 144 5.41 2.36 17.95
C HIS A 144 5.47 3.90 18.11
N GLY A 145 4.39 4.50 18.60
CA GLY A 145 4.29 5.93 18.88
C GLY A 145 4.21 6.82 17.64
N VAL A 146 3.98 6.25 16.46
CA VAL A 146 3.80 7.02 15.23
C VAL A 146 2.42 7.67 15.27
N ALA A 147 2.34 8.97 15.02
CA ALA A 147 1.06 9.67 14.91
C ALA A 147 0.32 9.23 13.64
N ILE A 148 -0.93 8.80 13.82
CA ILE A 148 -1.80 8.29 12.76
C ILE A 148 -3.20 8.89 12.89
N PRO A 149 -4.06 8.84 11.86
CA PRO A 149 -5.50 9.08 12.04
C PRO A 149 -6.06 8.15 13.13
N ALA A 150 -6.95 8.67 13.99
CA ALA A 150 -7.58 7.84 15.00
C ALA A 150 -8.43 6.75 14.32
N LEU A 151 -8.22 5.49 14.73
CA LEU A 151 -8.91 4.34 14.19
C LEU A 151 -10.24 4.14 14.91
N LEU A 152 -11.33 4.03 14.16
CA LEU A 152 -12.67 3.71 14.69
C LEU A 152 -12.92 2.20 14.69
N GLY A 153 -12.09 1.43 13.99
CA GLY A 153 -12.17 -0.03 13.91
C GLY A 153 -12.88 -0.55 12.66
N PRO A 154 -13.14 -1.87 12.62
CA PRO A 154 -13.84 -2.51 11.50
C PRO A 154 -15.24 -1.96 11.27
N VAL A 155 -15.68 -1.94 10.03
CA VAL A 155 -17.03 -1.57 9.61
C VAL A 155 -17.68 -2.80 9.00
N HIS A 156 -18.86 -3.17 9.50
CA HIS A 156 -19.57 -4.41 9.13
C HIS A 156 -20.78 -4.16 8.24
N GLY A 157 -20.93 -2.92 7.77
CA GLY A 157 -22.05 -2.47 6.96
C GLY A 157 -22.45 -1.05 7.32
N TYR A 158 -23.43 -0.53 6.59
CA TYR A 158 -23.90 0.84 6.69
C TYR A 158 -24.46 1.19 8.07
N GLU A 159 -25.30 0.32 8.64
CA GLU A 159 -25.88 0.57 9.97
C GLU A 159 -24.80 0.57 11.07
N HIS A 160 -23.80 -0.33 10.96
CA HIS A 160 -22.65 -0.32 11.87
C HIS A 160 -21.86 0.99 11.74
N LEU A 161 -21.61 1.48 10.52
CA LEU A 161 -20.99 2.79 10.29
C LEU A 161 -21.80 3.92 10.97
N GLN A 162 -23.13 3.94 10.82
CA GLN A 162 -23.95 4.97 11.47
C GLN A 162 -23.85 4.92 13.00
N ALA A 163 -23.75 3.71 13.58
CA ALA A 163 -23.55 3.51 15.01
C ALA A 163 -22.18 4.03 15.48
N LEU A 164 -21.09 3.68 14.77
CA LEU A 164 -19.74 4.17 15.06
C LEU A 164 -19.67 5.70 15.05
N LEU A 165 -20.28 6.33 14.05
CA LEU A 165 -20.32 7.79 13.96
C LEU A 165 -21.06 8.45 15.13
N ARG A 166 -22.16 7.84 15.63
CA ARG A 166 -22.85 8.33 16.83
C ARG A 166 -22.02 8.10 18.10
N GLN A 167 -21.41 6.93 18.24
CA GLN A 167 -20.59 6.58 19.40
C GLN A 167 -19.39 7.52 19.56
N HIS A 168 -18.77 7.93 18.46
CA HIS A 168 -17.59 8.79 18.47
C HIS A 168 -17.91 10.29 18.29
N ASP A 169 -19.19 10.67 18.17
CA ASP A 169 -19.65 12.04 17.86
C ASP A 169 -18.96 12.63 16.61
N LEU A 170 -18.93 11.85 15.53
CA LEU A 170 -18.31 12.23 14.26
C LEU A 170 -19.34 12.32 13.14
N ASP A 171 -19.12 13.29 12.26
CA ASP A 171 -19.92 13.49 11.05
C ASP A 171 -19.15 13.22 9.75
N ARG A 172 -17.84 12.92 9.85
CA ARG A 172 -16.96 12.65 8.71
C ARG A 172 -15.90 11.60 9.05
N VAL A 173 -15.68 10.66 8.13
CA VAL A 173 -14.69 9.60 8.26
C VAL A 173 -14.13 9.20 6.89
N TYR A 174 -12.94 8.60 6.89
CA TYR A 174 -12.49 7.79 5.77
C TYR A 174 -12.80 6.33 6.04
N LEU A 175 -13.36 5.65 5.03
CA LEU A 175 -13.49 4.20 5.01
C LEU A 175 -12.44 3.65 4.05
N LYS A 176 -11.73 2.59 4.45
CA LYS A 176 -10.63 2.02 3.68
C LYS A 176 -10.74 0.50 3.64
N PRO A 177 -10.71 -0.13 2.46
CA PRO A 177 -10.56 -1.57 2.38
C PRO A 177 -9.23 -1.98 3.00
N ARG A 178 -9.29 -3.03 3.82
CA ARG A 178 -8.16 -3.50 4.63
C ARG A 178 -6.97 -3.95 3.77
N TYR A 179 -7.22 -4.59 2.64
CA TYR A 179 -6.19 -5.23 1.80
C TYR A 179 -5.99 -4.62 0.40
N GLY A 180 -6.63 -3.49 0.09
CA GLY A 180 -6.46 -2.83 -1.22
C GLY A 180 -5.12 -2.08 -1.37
N SER A 181 -4.86 -1.53 -2.55
CA SER A 181 -3.75 -0.58 -2.81
C SER A 181 -4.24 0.62 -3.64
N SER A 182 -3.41 1.64 -3.83
CA SER A 182 -3.66 2.72 -4.81
C SER A 182 -4.98 3.47 -4.61
N ALA A 183 -5.38 3.69 -3.35
CA ALA A 183 -6.69 4.26 -2.97
C ALA A 183 -7.92 3.43 -3.36
N SER A 184 -7.75 2.20 -3.84
CA SER A 184 -8.85 1.40 -4.34
C SER A 184 -9.91 1.16 -3.25
N GLY A 185 -11.16 1.54 -3.55
CA GLY A 185 -12.31 1.43 -2.65
C GLY A 185 -12.31 2.34 -1.43
N VAL A 186 -11.42 3.32 -1.35
CA VAL A 186 -11.45 4.32 -0.28
C VAL A 186 -12.69 5.21 -0.42
N VAL A 187 -13.37 5.48 0.69
CA VAL A 187 -14.57 6.33 0.73
C VAL A 187 -14.32 7.50 1.67
N ALA A 188 -14.47 8.70 1.15
CA ALA A 188 -14.59 9.92 1.94
C ALA A 188 -16.09 10.11 2.26
N TYR A 189 -16.50 9.74 3.47
CA TYR A 189 -17.90 9.82 3.91
C TYR A 189 -18.14 11.05 4.79
N ARG A 190 -19.25 11.74 4.58
CA ARG A 190 -19.76 12.78 5.50
C ARG A 190 -21.27 12.78 5.60
N ARG A 191 -21.78 13.25 6.74
CA ARG A 191 -23.19 13.57 6.97
C ARG A 191 -23.33 14.94 7.63
N ASN A 192 -24.56 15.45 7.67
CA ASN A 192 -24.89 16.63 8.46
C ASN A 192 -26.05 16.34 9.44
N LYS A 193 -26.31 17.27 10.35
CA LYS A 193 -27.40 17.18 11.33
C LYS A 193 -28.80 17.03 10.73
N ALA A 194 -28.99 17.47 9.48
CA ALA A 194 -30.26 17.31 8.75
C ALA A 194 -30.39 15.94 8.05
N GLY A 195 -29.46 15.02 8.29
CA GLY A 195 -29.47 13.67 7.72
C GLY A 195 -29.01 13.59 6.25
N ARG A 196 -28.56 14.69 5.64
CA ARG A 196 -27.95 14.67 4.29
C ARG A 196 -26.59 14.01 4.36
N GLN A 197 -26.31 13.12 3.41
CA GLN A 197 -25.10 12.31 3.38
C GLN A 197 -24.39 12.46 2.03
N GLN A 198 -23.09 12.22 2.03
CA GLN A 198 -22.32 12.10 0.81
C GLN A 198 -21.17 11.11 1.00
N ALA A 199 -21.00 10.24 0.03
CA ALA A 199 -19.81 9.41 -0.13
C ALA A 199 -19.10 9.80 -1.43
N THR A 200 -17.80 10.07 -1.36
CA THR A 200 -16.96 10.24 -2.55
C THR A 200 -15.88 9.18 -2.54
N THR A 201 -15.78 8.38 -3.61
CA THR A 201 -15.01 7.14 -3.59
C THR A 201 -14.36 6.83 -4.93
N SER A 202 -13.33 5.99 -4.88
CA SER A 202 -12.67 5.36 -6.02
C SER A 202 -13.31 4.01 -6.37
N ALA A 203 -14.36 3.56 -5.67
CA ALA A 203 -15.15 2.39 -6.05
C ALA A 203 -16.48 2.80 -6.68
N ALA A 204 -16.68 2.46 -7.94
CA ALA A 204 -17.98 2.57 -8.59
C ALA A 204 -18.80 1.30 -8.31
N LEU A 205 -20.02 1.50 -7.85
CA LEU A 205 -21.06 0.48 -7.84
C LEU A 205 -21.53 0.19 -9.27
N GLN A 206 -21.57 -1.09 -9.61
CA GLN A 206 -22.27 -1.58 -10.80
C GLN A 206 -23.40 -2.50 -10.34
N HIS A 207 -24.62 -2.08 -10.68
CA HIS A 207 -25.82 -2.88 -10.47
C HIS A 207 -26.01 -3.82 -11.66
N GLY A 208 -26.27 -5.10 -11.39
CA GLY A 208 -26.69 -6.11 -12.36
C GLY A 208 -27.71 -7.03 -11.72
N ASP A 209 -28.06 -8.12 -12.39
CA ASP A 209 -29.09 -9.08 -11.92
C ASP A 209 -28.68 -9.91 -10.67
N GLY A 210 -27.68 -9.45 -9.91
CA GLY A 210 -27.13 -10.11 -8.72
C GLY A 210 -26.57 -9.13 -7.70
N ALA A 211 -25.68 -9.59 -6.83
CA ALA A 211 -25.06 -8.75 -5.80
C ALA A 211 -24.31 -7.55 -6.41
N ALA A 212 -24.35 -6.42 -5.72
CA ALA A 212 -23.65 -5.20 -6.14
C ALA A 212 -22.15 -5.47 -6.32
N ARG A 213 -21.63 -5.06 -7.48
CA ARG A 213 -20.21 -5.22 -7.83
C ARG A 213 -19.49 -3.89 -7.65
N LEU A 214 -18.23 -3.96 -7.26
CA LEU A 214 -17.39 -2.78 -7.00
C LEU A 214 -16.19 -2.79 -7.93
N PHE A 215 -15.99 -1.68 -8.64
CA PHE A 215 -14.84 -1.51 -9.52
C PHE A 215 -14.04 -0.29 -9.13
N ASN A 216 -12.72 -0.42 -9.06
CA ASN A 216 -11.81 0.68 -8.92
C ASN A 216 -11.87 1.58 -10.16
N VAL A 217 -12.21 2.85 -9.95
CA VAL A 217 -12.34 3.87 -10.98
C VAL A 217 -11.37 5.01 -10.73
N LYS A 218 -10.75 5.49 -11.81
CA LYS A 218 -9.88 6.68 -11.76
C LYS A 218 -10.66 7.97 -11.53
N ARG A 219 -11.84 8.07 -12.15
CA ARG A 219 -12.76 9.19 -11.93
C ARG A 219 -13.58 8.89 -10.69
N MET A 220 -13.43 9.74 -9.66
CA MET A 220 -14.12 9.55 -8.39
C MET A 220 -15.64 9.51 -8.59
N ALA A 221 -16.28 8.47 -8.04
CA ALA A 221 -17.72 8.36 -7.96
C ALA A 221 -18.24 9.14 -6.74
N ARG A 222 -19.47 9.63 -6.84
CA ARG A 222 -20.14 10.38 -5.79
C ARG A 222 -21.56 9.87 -5.61
N TYR A 223 -21.92 9.58 -4.36
CA TYR A 223 -23.23 9.09 -3.96
C TYR A 223 -23.81 9.98 -2.87
N ASP A 224 -25.08 10.37 -3.04
CA ASP A 224 -25.76 11.37 -2.21
C ASP A 224 -27.02 10.80 -1.53
N THR A 225 -27.46 9.60 -1.93
CA THR A 225 -28.66 8.94 -1.41
C THR A 225 -28.29 7.91 -0.34
N ARG A 226 -29.16 7.71 0.66
CA ARG A 226 -28.98 6.66 1.67
C ARG A 226 -28.88 5.27 1.02
N HIS A 227 -29.68 5.01 -0.01
CA HIS A 227 -29.72 3.71 -0.68
C HIS A 227 -28.38 3.36 -1.30
N ASP A 228 -27.82 4.23 -2.14
CA ASP A 228 -26.56 3.97 -2.84
C ASP A 228 -25.37 3.93 -1.88
N ILE A 229 -25.36 4.82 -0.88
CA ILE A 229 -24.31 4.83 0.14
C ILE A 229 -24.36 3.54 0.97
N ALA A 230 -25.55 3.06 1.32
CA ALA A 230 -25.67 1.80 2.05
C ALA A 230 -25.15 0.64 1.22
N ALA A 231 -25.57 0.53 -0.05
CA ALA A 231 -25.09 -0.50 -0.97
C ALA A 231 -23.56 -0.46 -1.15
N LEU A 232 -22.96 0.74 -1.26
CA LEU A 232 -21.51 0.92 -1.36
C LEU A 232 -20.80 0.41 -0.09
N VAL A 233 -21.26 0.84 1.08
CA VAL A 233 -20.62 0.49 2.36
C VAL A 233 -20.78 -1.00 2.65
N ASP A 234 -21.95 -1.58 2.41
CA ASP A 234 -22.20 -3.00 2.63
C ASP A 234 -21.36 -3.88 1.69
N ALA A 235 -21.28 -3.51 0.40
CA ALA A 235 -20.44 -4.23 -0.55
C ALA A 235 -18.94 -4.13 -0.20
N LEU A 236 -18.47 -2.98 0.28
CA LEU A 236 -17.08 -2.82 0.73
C LEU A 236 -16.81 -3.54 2.06
N ALA A 237 -17.77 -3.54 2.99
CA ALA A 237 -17.67 -4.24 4.27
C ALA A 237 -17.55 -5.75 4.08
N ALA A 238 -18.22 -6.31 3.08
CA ALA A 238 -18.06 -7.71 2.67
C ALA A 238 -16.63 -8.05 2.19
N GLN A 239 -15.80 -7.03 1.91
CA GLN A 239 -14.40 -7.16 1.52
C GLN A 239 -13.42 -6.68 2.60
N GLU A 240 -13.85 -6.67 3.87
CA GLU A 240 -13.09 -6.18 5.04
C GLU A 240 -12.81 -4.67 4.99
N LEU A 241 -13.73 -3.89 5.58
CA LEU A 241 -13.67 -2.43 5.65
C LEU A 241 -13.33 -1.97 7.07
N TYR A 242 -12.60 -0.85 7.19
CA TYR A 242 -12.43 -0.16 8.47
C TYR A 242 -12.59 1.35 8.31
N ALA A 243 -12.84 2.03 9.43
CA ALA A 243 -12.99 3.48 9.50
C ALA A 243 -11.85 4.13 10.28
N GLU A 244 -11.46 5.32 9.83
CA GLU A 244 -10.53 6.23 10.52
C GLU A 244 -11.07 7.67 10.49
N THR A 245 -10.65 8.49 11.45
CA THR A 245 -11.05 9.89 11.51
C THR A 245 -10.61 10.65 10.27
N TRP A 246 -11.44 11.58 9.81
CA TRP A 246 -11.10 12.45 8.69
C TRP A 246 -10.03 13.48 9.07
N LEU A 247 -8.81 13.30 8.58
CA LEU A 247 -7.75 14.31 8.64
C LEU A 247 -7.86 15.30 7.47
N ASN A 248 -7.83 16.59 7.78
CA ASN A 248 -7.84 17.64 6.77
C ASN A 248 -6.46 17.74 6.12
N LYS A 249 -6.41 17.52 4.80
CA LYS A 249 -5.19 17.72 4.02
C LYS A 249 -4.86 19.20 3.88
N PRO A 250 -3.57 19.60 4.00
CA PRO A 250 -3.13 20.96 3.71
C PRO A 250 -3.47 21.33 2.27
N ARG A 251 -3.54 22.64 2.02
CA ARG A 251 -3.90 23.20 0.72
C ARG A 251 -2.69 23.83 0.04
N CYS A 252 -2.67 23.74 -1.28
CA CYS A 252 -1.78 24.47 -2.17
C CYS A 252 -2.66 25.15 -3.23
N GLY A 253 -2.92 26.44 -3.05
CA GLY A 253 -3.95 27.16 -3.81
C GLY A 253 -5.33 26.52 -3.61
N ASP A 254 -5.96 26.15 -4.72
CA ASP A 254 -7.27 25.46 -4.72
C ASP A 254 -7.20 23.94 -4.56
N SER A 255 -5.99 23.38 -4.53
CA SER A 255 -5.76 21.93 -4.43
C SER A 255 -5.40 21.49 -3.02
N HIS A 256 -5.54 20.20 -2.76
CA HIS A 256 -5.07 19.53 -1.55
C HIS A 256 -3.83 18.72 -1.85
N TYR A 257 -3.00 18.48 -0.85
CA TYR A 257 -1.86 17.59 -1.01
C TYR A 257 -1.63 16.70 0.21
N ASP A 258 -0.98 15.57 -0.05
CA ASP A 258 -0.23 14.81 0.94
C ASP A 258 1.17 14.53 0.40
N LEU A 259 2.01 13.94 1.24
CA LEU A 259 3.42 13.71 0.97
C LEU A 259 3.69 12.22 0.92
N ARG A 260 4.41 11.78 -0.10
CA ARG A 260 4.98 10.44 -0.19
C ARG A 260 6.46 10.53 0.15
N VAL A 261 6.88 9.78 1.17
CA VAL A 261 8.28 9.68 1.57
C VAL A 261 8.74 8.23 1.44
N VAL A 262 9.79 8.00 0.65
CA VAL A 262 10.49 6.70 0.62
C VAL A 262 11.62 6.77 1.62
N THR A 263 11.73 5.77 2.48
CA THR A 263 12.84 5.60 3.41
C THR A 263 13.74 4.46 2.95
N LEU A 264 15.05 4.61 3.17
CA LEU A 264 16.09 3.62 2.92
C LEU A 264 16.89 3.39 4.19
N ALA A 265 17.03 2.13 4.63
CA ALA A 265 17.68 1.76 5.88
C ALA A 265 17.22 2.61 7.09
N GLY A 266 15.91 2.84 7.20
CA GLY A 266 15.32 3.67 8.26
C GLY A 266 15.41 5.19 8.05
N GLN A 267 16.09 5.67 7.02
CA GLN A 267 16.29 7.10 6.76
C GLN A 267 15.39 7.61 5.64
N PRO A 268 14.70 8.75 5.82
CA PRO A 268 13.98 9.42 4.74
C PRO A 268 14.91 9.80 3.56
N ALA A 269 14.58 9.30 2.37
CA ALA A 269 15.37 9.45 1.16
C ALA A 269 14.64 10.27 0.09
N HIS A 270 13.58 9.76 -0.54
CA HIS A 270 12.88 10.48 -1.60
C HIS A 270 11.57 11.07 -1.07
N ARG A 271 11.23 12.31 -1.47
CA ARG A 271 10.03 13.02 -1.03
C ARG A 271 9.31 13.60 -2.23
N VAL A 272 8.01 13.42 -2.30
CA VAL A 272 7.18 14.04 -3.33
C VAL A 272 5.83 14.42 -2.77
N ALA A 273 5.39 15.63 -3.09
CA ALA A 273 4.01 16.03 -2.84
C ALA A 273 3.10 15.48 -3.94
N ARG A 274 1.97 14.92 -3.54
CA ARG A 274 0.92 14.50 -4.45
C ARG A 274 -0.22 15.49 -4.33
N ILE A 275 -0.41 16.28 -5.37
CA ILE A 275 -1.33 17.42 -5.38
C ILE A 275 -2.55 17.06 -6.23
N GLY A 276 -3.73 17.13 -5.62
CA GLY A 276 -5.01 16.80 -6.25
C GLY A 276 -6.11 17.80 -5.96
N GLN A 277 -7.06 17.91 -6.88
CA GLN A 277 -8.23 18.78 -6.74
C GLN A 277 -9.28 18.22 -5.76
N HIS A 278 -9.13 16.96 -5.36
CA HIS A 278 -10.08 16.25 -4.51
C HIS A 278 -9.42 15.74 -3.23
N MET A 279 -10.24 15.24 -2.31
CA MET A 279 -9.80 14.75 -1.00
C MET A 279 -8.87 13.53 -1.07
N MET A 280 -8.89 12.78 -2.19
CA MET A 280 -7.97 11.69 -2.49
C MET A 280 -6.90 12.16 -3.47
N THR A 281 -5.63 12.10 -3.05
CA THR A 281 -4.47 12.70 -3.74
C THR A 281 -3.52 11.64 -4.33
N ASN A 282 -3.92 10.37 -4.35
CA ASN A 282 -3.10 9.27 -4.86
C ASN A 282 -2.68 9.48 -6.33
N LEU A 283 -1.41 9.19 -6.67
CA LEU A 283 -0.87 9.41 -8.03
C LEU A 283 -1.56 8.58 -9.12
N HIS A 284 -2.21 7.47 -8.75
CA HIS A 284 -3.01 6.65 -9.67
C HIS A 284 -4.29 7.33 -10.17
N LEU A 285 -4.62 8.50 -9.60
CA LEU A 285 -5.73 9.36 -10.00
C LEU A 285 -5.25 10.54 -10.87
N ASP A 286 -4.11 10.40 -11.55
CA ASP A 286 -3.49 11.41 -12.42
C ASP A 286 -3.16 12.75 -11.70
N ASN A 287 -2.94 12.66 -10.38
CA ASN A 287 -2.55 13.80 -9.55
C ASN A 287 -1.14 14.31 -9.87
N ARG A 288 -0.93 15.62 -9.72
CA ARG A 288 0.34 16.28 -10.03
C ARG A 288 1.38 15.99 -8.95
N ARG A 289 2.64 15.81 -9.38
CA ARG A 289 3.78 15.80 -8.48
C ARG A 289 4.25 17.23 -8.20
N GLY A 290 4.62 17.50 -6.95
CA GLY A 290 5.28 18.73 -6.55
C GLY A 290 6.47 18.45 -5.63
N GLU A 291 7.37 19.42 -5.54
CA GLU A 291 8.51 19.37 -4.62
C GLU A 291 8.02 19.63 -3.19
N ALA A 292 8.34 18.72 -2.26
CA ALA A 292 7.91 18.85 -0.87
C ALA A 292 8.47 20.11 -0.20
N SER A 293 9.72 20.47 -0.50
CA SER A 293 10.40 21.66 0.03
C SER A 293 9.74 22.97 -0.40
N GLY A 294 9.03 23.00 -1.52
CA GLY A 294 8.29 24.17 -1.98
C GLY A 294 6.93 24.36 -1.28
N LEU A 295 6.46 23.35 -0.55
CA LEU A 295 5.13 23.36 0.11
C LEU A 295 5.21 23.41 1.63
N LEU A 296 6.36 23.09 2.21
CA LEU A 296 6.56 22.99 3.66
C LEU A 296 7.46 24.11 4.19
N ASN A 297 7.11 24.66 5.34
CA ASN A 297 8.05 25.46 6.14
C ASN A 297 9.03 24.53 6.88
N ALA A 298 10.03 25.11 7.56
CA ALA A 298 11.06 24.35 8.27
C ALA A 298 10.50 23.40 9.34
N ALA A 299 9.53 23.85 10.13
CA ALA A 299 8.93 23.02 11.20
C ALA A 299 8.10 21.86 10.63
N ASP A 300 7.36 22.09 9.55
CA ASP A 300 6.62 21.04 8.86
C ASP A 300 7.57 20.03 8.19
N LEU A 301 8.68 20.50 7.60
CA LEU A 301 9.69 19.61 7.04
C LEU A 301 10.33 18.74 8.14
N GLU A 302 10.71 19.32 9.27
CA GLU A 302 11.25 18.57 10.40
C GLU A 302 10.26 17.51 10.91
N ALA A 303 8.97 17.86 11.03
CA ALA A 303 7.92 16.93 11.42
C ALA A 303 7.75 15.78 10.41
N LEU A 304 7.84 16.08 9.10
CA LEU A 304 7.81 15.07 8.04
C LEU A 304 8.97 14.07 8.19
N GLU A 305 10.19 14.57 8.33
CA GLU A 305 11.40 13.74 8.46
C GLU A 305 11.31 12.85 9.70
N ALA A 306 10.95 13.44 10.85
CA ALA A 306 10.86 12.74 12.12
C ALA A 306 9.82 11.62 12.08
N ALA A 307 8.62 11.91 11.55
CA ALA A 307 7.54 10.92 11.44
C ALA A 307 7.87 9.80 10.45
N ALA A 308 8.46 10.11 9.30
CA ALA A 308 8.86 9.10 8.32
C ALA A 308 9.97 8.19 8.88
N ALA A 309 10.97 8.75 9.55
CA ALA A 309 12.01 7.99 10.22
C ALA A 309 11.45 7.12 11.36
N GLN A 310 10.51 7.64 12.15
CA GLN A 310 9.85 6.87 13.21
C GLN A 310 9.00 5.73 12.66
N ALA A 311 8.26 5.96 11.58
CA ALA A 311 7.50 4.93 10.90
C ALA A 311 8.41 3.82 10.36
N ALA A 312 9.57 4.19 9.77
CA ALA A 312 10.56 3.21 9.33
C ALA A 312 11.17 2.39 10.47
N ARG A 313 11.38 2.98 11.64
CA ARG A 313 11.82 2.23 12.84
C ARG A 313 10.82 1.19 13.32
N ALA A 314 9.53 1.33 12.97
CA ALA A 314 8.54 0.30 13.26
C ALA A 314 8.71 -0.95 12.36
N PHE A 315 9.52 -0.88 11.30
CA PHE A 315 9.81 -1.97 10.38
C PHE A 315 11.33 -2.19 10.26
N PRO A 316 12.01 -2.58 11.36
CA PRO A 316 13.47 -2.64 11.41
C PRO A 316 14.08 -3.70 10.46
N ALA A 317 13.30 -4.68 10.01
CA ALA A 317 13.74 -5.69 9.06
C ALA A 317 13.40 -5.34 7.60
N SER A 318 13.12 -4.06 7.32
CA SER A 318 12.84 -3.53 6.00
C SER A 318 13.82 -2.43 5.60
N HIS A 319 14.60 -2.70 4.55
CA HIS A 319 15.51 -1.76 3.93
C HIS A 319 14.79 -0.63 3.22
N VAL A 320 13.63 -0.88 2.60
CA VAL A 320 12.94 0.13 1.78
C VAL A 320 11.44 0.15 2.03
N THR A 321 10.91 1.29 2.47
CA THR A 321 9.49 1.46 2.74
C THR A 321 9.00 2.83 2.27
N GLY A 322 7.73 2.93 1.88
CA GLY A 322 7.12 4.19 1.46
C GLY A 322 5.98 4.61 2.37
N TYR A 323 5.91 5.87 2.74
CA TYR A 323 4.91 6.39 3.68
C TYR A 323 4.11 7.51 3.03
N ASP A 324 2.78 7.45 3.17
CA ASP A 324 1.91 8.59 2.93
C ASP A 324 1.74 9.38 4.22
N LEU A 325 1.99 10.69 4.17
CA LEU A 325 1.88 11.57 5.32
C LEU A 325 1.08 12.83 5.00
N VAL A 326 0.34 13.30 5.99
CA VAL A 326 -0.20 14.65 6.03
C VAL A 326 0.56 15.44 7.09
N VAL A 327 1.02 16.64 6.71
CA VAL A 327 1.79 17.51 7.58
C VAL A 327 1.11 18.88 7.65
N ARG A 328 0.98 19.39 8.87
CA ARG A 328 0.40 20.72 9.14
C ARG A 328 0.80 21.20 10.52
N GLN A 329 1.22 22.45 10.63
CA GLN A 329 1.48 23.12 11.92
C GLN A 329 2.51 22.37 12.78
N GLY A 330 3.60 21.90 12.16
CA GLY A 330 4.67 21.17 12.83
C GLY A 330 4.29 19.77 13.28
N GLN A 331 3.17 19.23 12.78
CA GLN A 331 2.70 17.88 13.10
C GLN A 331 2.52 17.06 11.83
N ALA A 332 2.99 15.81 11.87
CA ALA A 332 2.89 14.87 10.77
C ALA A 332 2.10 13.63 11.21
N HIS A 333 1.19 13.17 10.35
CA HIS A 333 0.42 11.94 10.56
C HIS A 333 0.65 10.97 9.41
N VAL A 334 0.97 9.71 9.71
CA VAL A 334 1.15 8.65 8.71
C VAL A 334 -0.20 8.06 8.33
N LEU A 335 -0.57 8.21 7.06
CA LEU A 335 -1.83 7.73 6.49
C LEU A 335 -1.78 6.28 6.01
N GLU A 336 -0.59 5.83 5.57
CA GLU A 336 -0.36 4.48 5.02
C GLU A 336 1.15 4.19 4.93
N ALA A 337 1.54 2.93 5.13
CA ALA A 337 2.88 2.43 4.85
C ALA A 337 2.84 1.43 3.68
N ASN A 338 3.87 1.42 2.84
CA ASN A 338 3.95 0.68 1.58
C ASN A 338 5.24 -0.11 1.55
N ALA A 339 5.12 -1.44 1.40
CA ALA A 339 6.22 -2.37 1.57
C ALA A 339 7.25 -2.40 0.42
N PHE A 340 7.00 -1.72 -0.70
CA PHE A 340 7.76 -1.94 -1.93
C PHE A 340 8.50 -0.70 -2.44
N GLY A 341 8.77 0.28 -1.57
CA GLY A 341 9.58 1.48 -1.88
C GLY A 341 8.99 2.44 -2.93
N ASP A 342 7.75 2.18 -3.33
CA ASP A 342 7.00 2.88 -4.36
C ASP A 342 7.60 2.96 -5.76
N LEU A 343 6.72 3.29 -6.69
CA LEU A 343 7.06 3.50 -8.09
C LEU A 343 7.09 5.01 -8.36
N LEU A 344 8.24 5.64 -8.09
CA LEU A 344 8.45 7.07 -8.30
C LEU A 344 9.54 7.34 -9.37
N PRO A 345 9.31 7.00 -10.66
CA PRO A 345 10.30 7.24 -11.71
C PRO A 345 10.66 8.72 -11.81
N GLY A 346 11.96 9.00 -12.02
CA GLY A 346 12.48 10.36 -12.20
C GLY A 346 12.61 11.18 -10.92
N LEU A 347 12.16 10.68 -9.76
CA LEU A 347 12.38 11.35 -8.49
C LEU A 347 13.78 11.03 -7.98
N LEU A 348 14.59 12.06 -7.76
CA LEU A 348 15.98 11.92 -7.35
C LEU A 348 16.17 12.29 -5.87
N TRP A 349 17.13 11.62 -5.24
CA TRP A 349 17.68 11.98 -3.93
C TRP A 349 19.18 11.81 -4.00
N GLN A 350 19.93 12.87 -3.67
CA GLN A 350 21.40 12.90 -3.80
C GLN A 350 21.88 12.46 -5.20
N GLY A 351 21.14 12.84 -6.25
CA GLY A 351 21.45 12.48 -7.64
C GLY A 351 21.09 11.04 -8.05
N ALA A 352 20.57 10.22 -7.13
CA ALA A 352 20.16 8.84 -7.41
C ALA A 352 18.63 8.69 -7.46
N ASP A 353 18.13 7.91 -8.42
CA ASP A 353 16.72 7.50 -8.44
C ASP A 353 16.41 6.52 -7.29
N THR A 354 15.12 6.22 -7.12
CA THR A 354 14.65 5.34 -6.04
C THR A 354 15.25 3.94 -6.07
N TYR A 355 15.61 3.37 -7.23
CA TYR A 355 16.15 2.01 -7.33
C TYR A 355 17.67 1.99 -7.19
N ALA A 356 18.37 2.96 -7.80
CA ALA A 356 19.81 3.14 -7.63
C ALA A 356 20.15 3.42 -6.16
N ALA A 357 19.39 4.30 -5.49
CA ALA A 357 19.61 4.60 -4.08
C ALA A 357 19.40 3.37 -3.17
N GLN A 358 18.41 2.52 -3.47
CA GLN A 358 18.21 1.26 -2.73
C GLN A 358 19.47 0.38 -2.78
N LEU A 359 20.10 0.26 -3.96
CA LEU A 359 21.29 -0.56 -4.15
C LEU A 359 22.53 0.04 -3.48
N THR A 360 22.74 1.36 -3.60
CA THR A 360 23.91 2.04 -3.01
C THR A 360 23.84 2.02 -1.48
N GLN A 361 22.67 2.24 -0.87
CA GLN A 361 22.55 2.25 0.59
C GLN A 361 22.72 0.85 1.21
N LEU A 362 22.42 -0.23 0.47
CA LEU A 362 22.68 -1.61 0.91
C LEU A 362 24.16 -1.99 0.99
N THR A 363 25.02 -1.29 0.25
CA THR A 363 26.46 -1.55 0.26
C THR A 363 27.20 -0.79 1.36
N HIS A 364 26.55 0.20 1.98
CA HIS A 364 27.10 0.99 3.08
C HIS A 364 26.55 0.58 4.46
N ALA A 365 25.67 -0.42 4.51
CA ALA A 365 25.06 -1.00 5.70
C ALA A 365 25.35 -2.51 5.80
#